data_AF-A0A951DF53-F1
#
_entry.id   AF-A0A951DF53-F1
#
_cell.length_a   1.000
_cell.length_b   1.000
_cell.length_c   1.000
_cell.angle_alpha   90.00
_cell.angle_beta   90.00
_cell.angle_gamma   90.00
#
_symmetry.space_group_name_H-M   'P 1'
#
loop_
_entity.id
_entity.type
_entity.pdbx_description
1 polymer ?
#
loop_
_entity_poly.entity_id
_entity_poly.type
_entity_poly.pdbx_seq_one_letter_code
_entity_poly.pdbx_strand_id
1 'polypeptide(L)' 'MTDAEIWKPRELELIRAAESFCRDEVAPNAADWDRAEALPREIFSRAGELRLLAITAESKWGGQGQR' A
#
# COMPACT_ATOMS: atom_id res chain seq x y z
N MET A 1 4.81 23.88 0.09
CA MET A 1 5.79 22.87 0.51
C MET A 1 5.80 21.75 -0.51
N THR A 2 6.96 21.30 -0.93
CA THR A 2 7.17 20.16 -1.84
C THR A 2 7.14 18.85 -1.06
N ASP A 3 6.90 17.73 -1.74
CA ASP A 3 6.88 16.41 -1.09
C ASP A 3 8.18 16.09 -0.34
N ALA A 4 9.32 16.56 -0.86
CA ALA A 4 10.64 16.39 -0.25
C ALA A 4 10.83 17.22 1.04
N GLU A 5 9.99 18.23 1.28
CA GLU A 5 9.98 19.00 2.52
C GLU A 5 9.11 18.35 3.62
N ILE A 6 8.27 17.37 3.27
CA ILE A 6 7.32 16.71 4.17
C ILE A 6 7.78 15.30 4.53
N TRP A 7 8.30 14.56 3.54
CA TRP A 7 8.55 13.12 3.66
C TRP A 7 10.02 12.79 3.47
N LYS A 8 10.51 11.81 4.23
CA LYS A 8 11.84 11.22 4.01
C LYS A 8 11.83 10.39 2.72
N PRO A 9 12.98 10.18 2.07
CA PRO A 9 13.05 9.41 0.81
C PRO A 9 12.35 8.04 0.86
N ARG A 10 12.57 7.26 1.94
CA ARG A 10 11.92 5.95 2.13
C ARG A 10 10.39 6.02 2.30
N GLU A 11 9.87 7.14 2.79
CA GLU A 11 8.44 7.37 2.97
C GLU A 11 7.81 7.71 1.61
N LEU A 12 8.52 8.47 0.77
CA LEU A 12 8.13 8.72 -0.61
C LEU A 12 8.11 7.45 -1.46
N GLU A 13 9.06 6.53 -1.27
CA GLU A 13 9.07 5.23 -1.94
C GLU A 13 7.82 4.41 -1.58
N LEU A 14 7.48 4.34 -0.29
CA LEU A 14 6.26 3.69 0.19
C LEU A 14 5.01 4.33 -0.41
N ILE A 15 4.91 5.67 -0.40
CA ILE A 15 3.77 6.40 -0.93
C ILE A 15 3.60 6.12 -2.43
N ARG A 16 4.69 6.14 -3.22
CA ARG A 16 4.64 5.83 -4.66
C ARG A 16 4.24 4.40 -4.97
N ALA A 17 4.71 3.45 -4.15
CA ALA A 17 4.30 2.05 -4.27
C ALA A 17 2.80 1.88 -3.97
N ALA A 18 2.30 2.52 -2.90
CA ALA A 18 0.88 2.52 -2.55
C ALA A 18 0.03 3.20 -3.63
N GLU A 19 0.47 4.34 -4.15
CA GLU A 19 -0.22 5.05 -5.24
C GLU A 19 -0.35 4.17 -6.47
N SER A 20 0.74 3.51 -6.88
CA SER A 20 0.72 2.65 -8.07
C SER A 20 -0.18 1.43 -7.88
N PHE A 21 -0.08 0.76 -6.73
CA PHE A 21 -0.97 -0.33 -6.38
C PHE A 21 -2.44 0.10 -6.39
N CYS A 22 -2.75 1.25 -5.77
CA CYS A 22 -4.11 1.76 -5.73
C CYS A 22 -4.63 2.12 -7.11
N ARG A 23 -3.83 2.79 -7.95
CA ARG A 23 -4.22 3.19 -9.30
C ARG A 23 -4.41 2.00 -10.22
N ASP A 24 -3.50 1.03 -10.17
CA ASP A 24 -3.41 -0.02 -11.18
C ASP A 24 -4.21 -1.27 -10.78
N GLU A 25 -4.39 -1.54 -9.47
CA GLU A 25 -5.03 -2.76 -8.97
C GLU A 25 -6.32 -2.53 -8.16
N VAL A 26 -6.45 -1.42 -7.42
CA VAL A 26 -7.62 -1.14 -6.57
C VAL A 26 -8.70 -0.34 -7.31
N ALA A 27 -8.34 0.83 -7.85
CA ALA A 27 -9.26 1.79 -8.42
C ALA A 27 -10.13 1.23 -9.57
N PRO A 28 -9.62 0.38 -10.49
CA PRO A 28 -10.45 -0.18 -11.56
C PRO A 28 -11.58 -1.09 -11.05
N ASN A 29 -11.41 -1.68 -9.86
CA ASN A 29 -12.31 -2.71 -9.33
C ASN A 29 -13.16 -2.23 -8.15
N ALA A 30 -12.81 -1.10 -7.52
CA ALA A 30 -13.39 -0.63 -6.27
C ALA A 30 -14.92 -0.50 -6.31
N ALA A 31 -15.48 0.01 -7.41
CA ALA A 31 -16.93 0.19 -7.56
C ALA A 31 -17.69 -1.14 -7.66
N ASP A 32 -17.08 -2.19 -8.22
CA ASP A 32 -17.68 -3.52 -8.27
C ASP A 32 -17.64 -4.17 -6.88
N TRP A 33 -16.53 -4.04 -6.16
CA TRP A 33 -16.39 -4.57 -4.80
C TRP A 33 -17.36 -3.93 -3.82
N ASP A 34 -17.58 -2.62 -3.93
CA ASP A 34 -18.55 -1.87 -3.14
C ASP A 34 -19.98 -2.37 -3.41
N ARG A 35 -20.38 -2.45 -4.68
CA ARG A 35 -21.71 -2.99 -5.07
C ARG A 35 -21.93 -4.43 -4.61
N ALA A 36 -20.88 -5.25 -4.63
CA ALA A 36 -20.94 -6.65 -4.22
C ALA A 36 -20.81 -6.84 -2.70
N GLU A 37 -20.52 -5.77 -1.94
CA GLU A 37 -20.14 -5.81 -0.52
C GLU A 37 -19.03 -6.85 -0.24
N ALA A 38 -18.14 -7.04 -1.20
CA ALA A 38 -17.16 -8.13 -1.20
C ALA A 38 -15.81 -7.65 -1.73
N LEU A 39 -14.82 -7.57 -0.84
CA LEU A 39 -13.42 -7.36 -1.23
C LEU A 39 -12.74 -8.73 -1.45
N PRO A 40 -12.14 -8.99 -2.62
CA PRO A 40 -11.39 -10.21 -2.88
C PRO A 40 -10.24 -10.39 -1.91
N ARG A 41 -9.94 -11.61 -1.48
CA ARG A 41 -8.84 -11.85 -0.54
C ARG A 41 -7.48 -11.60 -1.19
N GLU A 42 -7.40 -11.83 -2.49
CA GLU A 42 -6.22 -11.73 -3.33
C GLU A 42 -5.62 -10.33 -3.31
N ILE A 43 -6.45 -9.28 -3.22
CA ILE A 43 -5.94 -7.89 -3.16
C ILE A 43 -5.10 -7.65 -1.90
N PHE A 44 -5.44 -8.31 -0.78
CA PHE A 44 -4.66 -8.22 0.45
C PHE A 44 -3.37 -9.05 0.37
N SER A 45 -3.42 -10.24 -0.23
CA SER A 45 -2.20 -11.02 -0.49
C SER A 45 -1.22 -10.20 -1.33
N ARG A 46 -1.73 -9.55 -2.37
CA ARG A 46 -0.96 -8.72 -3.28
C ARG A 46 -0.38 -7.47 -2.62
N ALA A 47 -1.17 -6.76 -1.81
CA ALA A 47 -0.67 -5.66 -0.98
C ALA A 47 0.43 -6.13 0.00
N GLY A 48 0.32 -7.35 0.54
CA GLY A 48 1.32 -7.97 1.41
C GLY A 48 2.65 -8.23 0.71
N GLU A 49 2.62 -8.76 -0.52
CA GLU A 49 3.80 -8.95 -1.37
C GLU A 49 4.52 -7.63 -1.67
N LEU A 50 3.74 -6.56 -1.87
CA LEU A 50 4.24 -5.19 -2.04
C LEU A 50 4.66 -4.52 -0.72
N ARG A 51 4.63 -5.27 0.39
CA ARG A 51 5.03 -4.82 1.74
C ARG A 51 4.14 -3.72 2.32
N LEU A 52 2.93 -3.50 1.81
CA LEU A 52 2.05 -2.40 2.21
C LEU A 52 1.26 -2.70 3.51
N LEU A 53 1.24 -3.95 3.98
CA LEU A 53 0.40 -4.37 5.13
C LEU A 53 1.15 -4.48 6.48
N ALA A 54 2.46 -4.29 6.51
CA ALA A 54 3.29 -4.43 7.72
C ALA A 54 4.30 -3.27 7.86
N ILE A 55 3.84 -2.06 7.55
CA ILE A 55 4.68 -0.86 7.39
C ILE A 55 5.50 -0.54 8.67
N THR A 56 4.89 -0.66 9.86
CA THR A 56 5.53 -0.32 11.14
C THR A 56 6.20 -1.50 11.84
N ALA A 57 5.94 -2.73 11.40
CA ALA A 57 6.52 -3.92 11.99
C ALA A 57 8.03 -3.99 11.71
N GLU A 58 8.80 -4.59 12.62
CA GLU A 58 10.24 -4.75 12.45
C GLU A 58 10.58 -5.69 11.29
N SER A 59 11.71 -5.43 10.63
CA SER A 59 12.16 -6.23 9.47
C SER A 59 12.39 -7.71 9.81
N LYS A 60 12.76 -8.05 11.06
CA LYS A 60 12.93 -9.43 11.52
C LYS A 60 11.64 -10.28 11.45
N TRP A 61 10.49 -9.61 11.44
CA TRP A 61 9.18 -10.22 11.28
C TRP A 61 8.60 -10.01 9.87
N GLY A 62 9.41 -9.51 8.94
CA GLY A 62 8.96 -9.19 7.58
C GLY A 62 8.23 -7.86 7.45
N GLY A 63 8.36 -6.92 8.39
CA GLY A 63 7.84 -5.56 8.23
C GLY A 63 8.79 -4.60 7.51
N GLN A 64 8.41 -3.33 7.40
CA GLN A 64 9.27 -2.28 6.83
C GLN A 64 10.01 -1.42 7.88
N GLY A 65 9.61 -1.47 9.14
CA GLY A 65 10.24 -0.71 10.22
C GLY A 65 10.11 0.81 10.08
N GLN A 66 9.07 1.30 9.41
CA GLN A 66 8.83 2.73 9.26
C GLN A 66 8.43 3.34 10.61
N ARG A 67 9.20 4.34 11.06
CA ARG A 67 8.96 5.16 12.25
C ARG A 67 9.49 6.59 12.03
#